data_AF-A0A7C6N307-F1
#
_entry.id   AF-A0A7C6N307-F1
#
_cell.length_a   1.000
_cell.length_b   1.000
_cell.length_c   1.000
_cell.angle_alpha   90.00
_cell.angle_beta   90.00
_cell.angle_gamma   90.00
#
_symmetry.space_group_name_H-M   'P 1'
#
loop_
_entity.id
_entity.type
_entity.pdbx_description
1 polymer ?
#
loop_
_entity_poly.entity_id
_entity_poly.type
_entity_poly.pdbx_seq_one_letter_code
_entity_poly.pdbx_strand_id
1 'polypeptide(L)'
;QWVKDNIAAFGGDPDMVVLMGQSAGGKSVANLMVTPAAKGLFHRAIIQSGSVQCIRDTQTATNITKLLLERLGISDRPEQILTRKGEEILAAQKDLYEVIDSAHLFGPILDGRTIMEEPKIYIEKGKLGDIPVLIGYNKEELFYSDSSYDPTEDEIKVAFKRCYGENWKIALHKYQELKNNYSSQIAFDKTQTLCVYGNATISLTQMLIAAGNKVWSYRWDYGGEIGRAQHSSEIPYIFGYIKDNDRKYDEVIETLSKQMNETWMSFICNGSPENKNIPAWPHCDDAKIGYRMHIDEVFHLEEINLNSYYHEFPLQVIKL
;
A
#
# COMPACT_ATOMS: atom_id res chain seq x y z
N GLN A 1 -16.90 -13.70 -3.57
CA GLN A 1 -17.87 -14.75 -3.93
C GLN A 1 -19.16 -14.59 -3.14
N TRP A 2 -19.18 -14.76 -1.80
CA TRP A 2 -20.40 -14.61 -1.01
C TRP A 2 -21.17 -13.31 -1.29
N VAL A 3 -20.49 -12.16 -1.36
CA VAL A 3 -21.11 -10.88 -1.73
C VAL A 3 -21.81 -10.97 -3.09
N LYS A 4 -21.12 -11.47 -4.12
CA LYS A 4 -21.69 -11.66 -5.45
C LYS A 4 -22.96 -12.52 -5.43
N ASP A 5 -22.98 -13.56 -4.61
CA ASP A 5 -24.08 -14.52 -4.58
C ASP A 5 -25.26 -14.05 -3.70
N ASN A 6 -25.06 -13.09 -2.79
CA ASN A 6 -26.03 -12.76 -1.72
C ASN A 6 -26.39 -11.28 -1.59
N ILE A 7 -25.57 -10.34 -2.08
CA ILE A 7 -25.74 -8.91 -1.74
C ILE A 7 -27.03 -8.30 -2.27
N ALA A 8 -27.61 -8.88 -3.33
CA ALA A 8 -28.92 -8.51 -3.85
C ALA A 8 -30.04 -8.63 -2.79
N ALA A 9 -29.94 -9.59 -1.87
CA ALA A 9 -30.90 -9.76 -0.77
C ALA A 9 -30.84 -8.61 0.26
N PHE A 10 -29.73 -7.86 0.27
CA PHE A 10 -29.51 -6.69 1.14
C PHE A 10 -29.72 -5.37 0.39
N GLY A 11 -30.20 -5.42 -0.86
CA GLY A 11 -30.41 -4.25 -1.71
C GLY A 11 -29.14 -3.71 -2.39
N GLY A 12 -28.03 -4.44 -2.34
CA GLY A 12 -26.82 -4.09 -3.09
C GLY A 12 -26.79 -4.70 -4.49
N ASP A 13 -25.97 -4.14 -5.36
CA ASP A 13 -25.79 -4.59 -6.75
C ASP A 13 -24.53 -5.49 -6.86
N PRO A 14 -24.67 -6.80 -7.16
CA PRO A 14 -23.53 -7.71 -7.30
C PRO A 14 -22.64 -7.40 -8.50
N ASP A 15 -23.14 -6.65 -9.49
CA ASP A 15 -22.40 -6.24 -10.69
C ASP A 15 -21.73 -4.85 -10.52
N MET A 16 -21.86 -4.25 -9.34
CA MET A 16 -21.26 -2.95 -8.97
C MET A 16 -20.47 -3.03 -7.66
N VAL A 17 -19.74 -4.14 -7.46
CA VAL A 17 -18.87 -4.34 -6.30
C VAL A 17 -17.55 -3.57 -6.44
N VAL A 18 -17.20 -2.78 -5.41
CA VAL A 18 -15.91 -2.07 -5.29
C VAL A 18 -15.11 -2.66 -4.13
N LEU A 19 -13.83 -2.98 -4.37
CA LEU A 19 -12.91 -3.32 -3.29
C LEU A 19 -12.17 -2.07 -2.84
N MET A 20 -12.16 -1.81 -1.54
CA MET A 20 -11.40 -0.73 -0.93
C MET A 20 -10.59 -1.27 0.24
N GLY A 21 -9.34 -0.85 0.36
CA GLY A 21 -8.50 -1.24 1.47
C GLY A 21 -7.32 -0.31 1.70
N GLN A 22 -6.90 -0.25 2.96
CA GLN A 22 -5.75 0.52 3.41
C GLN A 22 -4.62 -0.39 3.90
N SER A 23 -3.37 -0.03 3.63
CA SER A 23 -2.17 -0.78 4.06
C SER A 23 -2.18 -2.24 3.62
N ALA A 24 -2.19 -3.20 4.55
CA ALA A 24 -2.38 -4.63 4.27
C ALA A 24 -3.69 -4.91 3.51
N GLY A 25 -4.75 -4.15 3.78
CA GLY A 25 -5.99 -4.18 3.01
C GLY A 25 -5.78 -3.69 1.57
N GLY A 26 -5.09 -2.57 1.37
CA GLY A 26 -4.79 -2.04 0.03
C GLY A 26 -3.91 -2.98 -0.79
N LYS A 27 -2.91 -3.57 -0.14
CA LYS A 27 -2.10 -4.67 -0.66
C LYS A 27 -2.98 -5.85 -1.09
N SER A 28 -3.95 -6.25 -0.25
CA SER A 28 -4.88 -7.33 -0.56
C SER A 28 -5.75 -7.02 -1.78
N VAL A 29 -6.25 -5.79 -1.92
CA VAL A 29 -6.98 -5.34 -3.12
C VAL A 29 -6.10 -5.49 -4.37
N ALA A 30 -4.86 -5.00 -4.33
CA ALA A 30 -3.92 -5.12 -5.44
C ALA A 30 -3.61 -6.59 -5.80
N ASN A 31 -3.47 -7.47 -4.82
CA ASN A 31 -3.25 -8.90 -5.05
C ASN A 31 -4.47 -9.58 -5.67
N LEU A 32 -5.68 -9.21 -5.25
CA LEU A 32 -6.93 -9.73 -5.82
C LEU A 32 -7.08 -9.31 -7.29
N MET A 33 -6.58 -8.14 -7.69
CA MET A 33 -6.52 -7.76 -9.10
C MET A 33 -5.71 -8.76 -9.93
N VAL A 34 -4.57 -9.22 -9.43
CA VAL A 34 -3.70 -10.19 -10.13
C VAL A 34 -4.02 -11.66 -9.81
N THR A 35 -5.15 -11.94 -9.16
CA THR A 35 -5.60 -13.29 -8.80
C THR A 35 -6.68 -13.77 -9.78
N PRO A 36 -6.45 -14.80 -10.62
CA PRO A 36 -7.42 -15.26 -11.61
C PRO A 36 -8.79 -15.62 -11.03
N ALA A 37 -8.82 -16.25 -9.85
CA ALA A 37 -10.04 -16.65 -9.18
C ALA A 37 -10.91 -15.45 -8.71
N ALA A 38 -10.36 -14.24 -8.67
CA ALA A 38 -11.09 -13.03 -8.31
C ALA A 38 -11.70 -12.30 -9.51
N LYS A 39 -11.42 -12.75 -10.74
CA LYS A 39 -11.91 -12.11 -11.96
C LYS A 39 -13.45 -12.08 -11.98
N GLY A 40 -14.01 -10.89 -12.19
CA GLY A 40 -15.46 -10.68 -12.23
C GLY A 40 -16.16 -10.77 -10.87
N LEU A 41 -15.42 -10.69 -9.77
CA LEU A 41 -15.99 -10.56 -8.41
C LEU A 41 -16.09 -9.10 -7.94
N PHE A 42 -15.37 -8.20 -8.59
CA PHE A 42 -15.38 -6.76 -8.34
C PHE A 42 -15.10 -6.01 -9.64
N HIS A 43 -15.46 -4.73 -9.63
CA HIS A 43 -15.60 -3.92 -10.84
C HIS A 43 -14.82 -2.60 -10.73
N ARG A 44 -14.43 -2.19 -9.52
CA ARG A 44 -13.55 -1.05 -9.25
C ARG A 44 -12.65 -1.35 -8.05
N ALA A 45 -11.51 -0.67 -7.96
CA ALA A 45 -10.56 -0.82 -6.86
C ALA A 45 -10.14 0.53 -6.28
N ILE A 46 -10.10 0.61 -4.95
CA ILE A 46 -9.53 1.72 -4.19
C ILE A 46 -8.38 1.16 -3.34
N ILE A 47 -7.18 1.65 -3.58
CA ILE A 47 -5.94 1.13 -2.99
C ILE A 47 -5.25 2.27 -2.24
N GLN A 48 -5.29 2.20 -0.91
CA GLN A 48 -4.74 3.23 -0.04
C GLN A 48 -3.47 2.69 0.64
N SER A 49 -2.33 3.35 0.46
CA SER A 49 -1.03 2.94 1.02
C SER A 49 -0.75 1.46 0.73
N GLY A 50 -0.93 1.02 -0.51
CA GLY A 50 -0.87 -0.39 -0.86
C GLY A 50 -0.58 -0.60 -2.35
N SER A 51 -0.06 -1.78 -2.69
CA SER A 51 0.24 -2.21 -4.05
C SER A 51 0.58 -3.72 -4.02
N VAL A 52 1.18 -4.23 -5.09
CA VAL A 52 1.65 -5.62 -5.23
C VAL A 52 3.02 -5.87 -4.58
N GLN A 53 3.61 -4.88 -3.87
CA GLN A 53 4.97 -4.94 -3.30
C GLN A 53 5.16 -5.96 -2.17
N CYS A 54 4.05 -6.54 -1.69
CA CYS A 54 4.04 -7.54 -0.63
C CYS A 54 4.06 -8.99 -1.12
N ILE A 55 3.97 -9.21 -2.45
CA ILE A 55 4.09 -10.54 -3.06
C ILE A 55 5.55 -10.94 -3.03
N ARG A 56 5.84 -12.11 -2.47
CA ARG A 56 7.20 -12.67 -2.37
C ARG A 56 7.40 -13.78 -3.37
N ASP A 57 8.65 -13.98 -3.77
CA ASP A 57 9.05 -15.19 -4.43
C ASP A 57 8.97 -16.41 -3.48
N THR A 58 8.83 -17.59 -4.08
CA THR A 58 8.69 -18.85 -3.32
C THR A 58 9.93 -19.16 -2.47
N GLN A 59 11.13 -18.74 -2.87
CA GLN A 59 12.37 -19.03 -2.14
C GLN A 59 12.42 -18.24 -0.83
N THR A 60 12.18 -16.93 -0.85
CA THR A 60 12.11 -16.11 0.36
C THR A 60 11.01 -16.60 1.29
N ALA A 61 9.82 -16.96 0.78
CA ALA A 61 8.75 -17.54 1.59
C ALA A 61 9.14 -18.88 2.25
N THR A 62 9.87 -19.73 1.52
CA THR A 62 10.39 -21.00 2.02
C THR A 62 11.42 -20.77 3.14
N ASN A 63 12.32 -19.79 2.97
CA ASN A 63 13.31 -19.43 3.98
C ASN A 63 12.64 -18.96 5.28
N ILE A 64 11.64 -18.08 5.18
CA ILE A 64 10.85 -17.62 6.34
C ILE A 64 10.11 -18.79 7.01
N THR A 65 9.53 -19.70 6.22
CA THR A 65 8.84 -20.88 6.75
C THR A 65 9.78 -21.79 7.54
N LYS A 66 11.00 -22.02 7.05
CA LYS A 66 12.02 -22.81 7.77
C LYS A 66 12.38 -22.17 9.11
N LEU A 67 12.60 -20.86 9.13
CA LEU A 67 12.91 -20.13 10.36
C LEU A 67 11.78 -20.20 11.41
N LEU A 68 10.52 -20.21 10.97
CA LEU A 68 9.36 -20.42 11.85
C LEU A 68 9.32 -21.86 12.39
N LEU A 69 9.53 -22.86 11.53
CA LEU A 69 9.50 -24.27 11.93
C LEU A 69 10.63 -24.63 12.90
N GLU A 70 11.83 -24.07 12.70
CA GLU A 70 12.96 -24.21 13.64
C GLU A 70 12.60 -23.72 15.05
N ARG A 71 11.91 -22.58 15.17
CA ARG A 71 11.43 -22.03 16.45
C ARG A 71 10.36 -22.89 17.11
N LEU A 72 9.62 -23.66 16.33
CA LEU A 72 8.64 -24.64 16.81
C LEU A 72 9.27 -26.01 17.10
N GLY A 73 10.59 -26.15 16.92
CA GLY A 73 11.30 -27.42 17.07
C GLY A 73 10.88 -28.46 16.02
N ILE A 74 10.52 -28.03 14.81
CA ILE A 74 10.09 -28.89 13.69
C ILE A 74 11.16 -28.84 12.60
N SER A 75 11.89 -29.94 12.39
CA SER A 75 12.95 -30.04 11.37
C SER A 75 12.55 -30.85 10.15
N ASP A 76 12.00 -32.05 10.35
CA ASP A 76 11.90 -33.06 9.27
C ASP A 76 10.47 -33.31 8.77
N ARG A 77 9.47 -32.79 9.50
CA ARG A 77 8.04 -33.05 9.26
C ARG A 77 7.21 -31.76 9.39
N PRO A 78 7.24 -30.87 8.39
CA PRO A 78 6.59 -29.57 8.47
C PRO A 78 5.08 -29.65 8.77
N GLU A 79 4.42 -30.74 8.39
CA GLU A 79 3.00 -30.99 8.69
C GLU A 79 2.69 -31.07 10.19
N GLN A 80 3.69 -31.28 11.06
CA GLN A 80 3.52 -31.23 12.52
C GLN A 80 3.02 -29.87 12.99
N ILE A 81 3.21 -28.80 12.22
CA ILE A 81 2.64 -27.48 12.54
C ILE A 81 1.12 -27.53 12.70
N LEU A 82 0.42 -28.43 11.98
CA LEU A 82 -1.03 -28.58 12.06
C LEU A 82 -1.52 -29.14 13.40
N THR A 83 -0.61 -29.69 14.21
CA THR A 83 -0.90 -30.20 15.56
C THR A 83 -0.54 -29.22 16.66
N ARG A 84 0.12 -28.11 16.32
CA ARG A 84 0.49 -27.05 17.26
C ARG A 84 -0.72 -26.20 17.61
N LYS A 85 -0.70 -25.63 18.81
CA LYS A 85 -1.70 -24.62 19.20
C LYS A 85 -1.43 -23.31 18.47
N GLY A 86 -2.47 -22.54 18.21
CA GLY A 86 -2.34 -21.23 17.56
C GLY A 86 -1.41 -20.30 18.32
N GLU A 87 -1.46 -20.34 19.66
CA GLU A 87 -0.61 -19.52 20.53
C GLU A 87 0.88 -19.86 20.40
N GLU A 88 1.21 -21.14 20.20
CA GLU A 88 2.61 -21.57 19.98
C GLU A 88 3.14 -21.03 18.64
N ILE A 89 2.31 -21.08 17.60
CA ILE A 89 2.65 -20.53 16.28
C ILE A 89 2.82 -19.02 16.35
N LEU A 90 1.91 -18.31 17.04
CA LEU A 90 1.99 -16.86 17.21
C LEU A 90 3.21 -16.45 18.04
N ALA A 91 3.58 -17.21 19.08
CA ALA A 91 4.79 -16.97 19.85
C ALA A 91 6.06 -17.12 19.01
N ALA A 92 6.15 -18.18 18.22
CA ALA A 92 7.27 -18.40 17.29
C ALA A 92 7.34 -17.32 16.20
N GLN A 93 6.19 -16.89 15.68
CA GLN A 93 6.10 -15.79 14.72
C GLN A 93 6.57 -14.47 15.34
N LYS A 94 6.15 -14.16 16.57
CA LYS A 94 6.57 -12.95 17.29
C LYS A 94 8.10 -12.91 17.48
N ASP A 95 8.69 -14.02 17.93
CA ASP A 95 10.15 -14.14 18.06
C ASP A 95 10.87 -13.86 16.73
N LEU A 96 10.31 -14.35 15.62
CA LEU A 96 10.86 -14.06 14.29
C LEU A 96 10.77 -12.58 13.92
N TYR A 97 9.68 -11.88 14.25
CA TYR A 97 9.52 -10.44 14.02
C TYR A 97 10.52 -9.60 14.84
N GLU A 98 10.87 -10.02 16.06
CA GLU A 98 11.86 -9.32 16.89
C GLU A 98 13.27 -9.37 16.25
N VAL A 99 13.59 -10.49 15.58
CA VAL A 99 14.86 -10.65 14.85
C VAL A 99 14.82 -9.94 13.49
N ILE A 100 13.80 -10.25 12.69
CA ILE A 100 13.59 -9.74 11.34
C ILE A 100 12.47 -8.69 11.41
N ASP A 101 12.86 -7.48 11.77
CA ASP A 101 11.99 -6.30 11.96
C ASP A 101 11.46 -5.79 10.62
N SER A 102 10.55 -6.59 10.05
CA SER A 102 9.92 -6.34 8.77
C SER A 102 8.44 -6.71 8.88
N ALA A 103 7.58 -5.72 8.70
CA ALA A 103 6.13 -5.93 8.55
C ALA A 103 5.76 -6.79 7.32
N HIS A 104 6.76 -7.15 6.50
CA HIS A 104 6.64 -7.94 5.29
C HIS A 104 7.23 -9.35 5.44
N LEU A 105 7.22 -9.96 6.63
CA LEU A 105 7.60 -11.38 6.78
C LEU A 105 6.57 -12.36 6.20
N PHE A 106 5.37 -12.40 6.77
CA PHE A 106 4.31 -13.31 6.34
C PHE A 106 3.33 -12.58 5.41
N GLY A 107 2.88 -13.22 4.34
CA GLY A 107 1.94 -12.62 3.41
C GLY A 107 1.87 -13.35 2.06
N PRO A 108 1.35 -12.67 1.02
CA PRO A 108 1.16 -13.24 -0.31
C PRO A 108 2.46 -13.74 -0.93
N ILE A 109 2.32 -14.81 -1.71
CA ILE A 109 3.43 -15.47 -2.40
C ILE A 109 3.05 -15.73 -3.84
N LEU A 110 4.04 -15.69 -4.73
CA LEU A 110 3.94 -16.23 -6.08
C LEU A 110 3.95 -17.77 -6.00
N ASP A 111 2.80 -18.36 -5.64
CA ASP A 111 2.62 -19.79 -5.37
C ASP A 111 2.33 -20.64 -6.61
N GLY A 112 2.07 -20.01 -7.76
CA GLY A 112 1.62 -20.72 -8.96
C GLY A 112 0.23 -21.34 -8.81
N ARG A 113 -0.57 -20.90 -7.84
CA ARG A 113 -1.94 -21.39 -7.56
C ARG A 113 -2.94 -20.27 -7.37
N THR A 114 -2.68 -19.37 -6.43
CA THR A 114 -3.46 -18.17 -6.16
C THR A 114 -2.94 -17.01 -7.01
N ILE A 115 -1.64 -16.79 -6.96
CA ILE A 115 -0.92 -15.82 -7.78
C ILE A 115 -0.05 -16.64 -8.74
N MET A 116 -0.46 -16.66 -10.01
CA MET A 116 0.07 -17.62 -11.00
C MET A 116 1.40 -17.20 -11.61
N GLU A 117 1.63 -15.90 -11.74
CA GLU A 117 2.77 -15.30 -12.42
C GLU A 117 3.06 -13.92 -11.82
N GLU A 118 4.21 -13.35 -12.16
CA GLU A 118 4.60 -12.01 -11.72
C GLU A 118 3.51 -10.96 -12.05
N PRO A 119 3.14 -10.08 -11.09
CA PRO A 119 2.07 -9.11 -11.28
C PRO A 119 2.21 -8.27 -12.54
N LYS A 120 3.44 -7.81 -12.84
CA LYS A 120 3.73 -7.04 -14.06
C LYS A 120 3.32 -7.81 -15.31
N ILE A 121 3.71 -9.08 -15.42
CA ILE A 121 3.39 -9.93 -16.58
C ILE A 121 1.88 -10.19 -16.67
N TYR A 122 1.22 -10.43 -15.53
CA TYR A 122 -0.22 -10.64 -15.48
C TYR A 122 -1.00 -9.42 -16.01
N ILE A 123 -0.59 -8.22 -15.57
CA ILE A 123 -1.21 -6.95 -15.95
C ILE A 123 -0.95 -6.63 -17.43
N GLU A 124 0.30 -6.74 -17.90
CA GLU A 124 0.68 -6.46 -19.30
C GLU A 124 -0.04 -7.37 -20.31
N LYS A 125 -0.46 -8.57 -19.89
CA LYS A 125 -1.29 -9.47 -20.72
C LYS A 125 -2.77 -9.03 -20.83
N GLY A 126 -3.15 -7.89 -20.25
CA GLY A 126 -4.52 -7.37 -20.29
C GLY A 126 -5.54 -8.21 -19.52
N LYS A 127 -5.09 -9.04 -18.57
CA LYS A 127 -5.97 -10.00 -17.87
C LYS A 127 -6.92 -9.35 -16.86
N LEU A 128 -6.67 -8.10 -16.47
CA LEU A 128 -7.47 -7.33 -15.52
C LEU A 128 -8.83 -6.89 -16.07
N GLY A 129 -8.95 -6.71 -17.39
CA GLY A 129 -10.07 -5.99 -17.98
C GLY A 129 -10.08 -4.51 -17.60
N ASP A 130 -11.21 -3.82 -17.78
CA ASP A 130 -11.31 -2.36 -17.68
C ASP A 130 -11.57 -1.83 -16.26
N ILE A 131 -11.06 -2.52 -15.22
CA ILE A 131 -11.27 -2.13 -13.81
C ILE A 131 -10.70 -0.72 -13.57
N PRO A 132 -11.52 0.29 -13.21
CA PRO A 132 -11.07 1.60 -12.78
C PRO A 132 -10.39 1.53 -11.41
N VAL A 133 -9.33 2.30 -11.22
CA VAL A 133 -8.52 2.27 -9.98
C VAL A 133 -8.29 3.67 -9.41
N LEU A 134 -8.61 3.85 -8.13
CA LEU A 134 -8.18 4.99 -7.34
C LEU A 134 -7.04 4.52 -6.41
N ILE A 135 -5.85 5.09 -6.55
CA ILE A 135 -4.66 4.63 -5.81
C ILE A 135 -3.88 5.80 -5.21
N GLY A 136 -3.42 5.65 -3.98
CA GLY A 136 -2.58 6.67 -3.35
C GLY A 136 -1.87 6.20 -2.11
N TYR A 137 -1.10 7.11 -1.53
CA TYR A 137 -0.30 6.90 -0.34
C TYR A 137 -0.18 8.23 0.43
N ASN A 138 0.32 8.18 1.65
CA ASN A 138 0.43 9.36 2.50
C ASN A 138 1.85 9.96 2.40
N LYS A 139 1.99 11.27 2.60
CA LYS A 139 3.28 11.96 2.43
C LYS A 139 4.34 11.51 3.43
N GLU A 140 3.94 11.12 4.64
CA GLU A 140 4.81 10.68 5.74
C GLU A 140 4.38 9.31 6.31
N GLU A 141 4.25 8.29 5.44
CA GLU A 141 3.80 6.93 5.80
C GLU A 141 4.54 6.34 7.01
N LEU A 142 5.86 6.26 6.92
CA LEU A 142 6.67 5.54 7.90
C LEU A 142 7.53 6.56 8.64
N PHE A 143 7.01 7.02 9.78
CA PHE A 143 7.68 7.98 10.64
C PHE A 143 7.96 7.37 12.02
N TYR A 144 9.24 7.14 12.33
CA TYR A 144 9.67 6.57 13.60
C TYR A 144 10.04 7.67 14.61
N SER A 145 9.01 8.34 15.13
CA SER A 145 9.01 9.22 16.33
C SER A 145 9.76 10.57 16.27
N ASP A 146 9.26 11.55 17.05
CA ASP A 146 9.93 12.83 17.38
C ASP A 146 11.03 12.64 18.43
N SER A 147 11.83 11.57 18.31
CA SER A 147 12.95 11.42 19.22
C SER A 147 13.97 12.52 18.97
N SER A 148 14.54 13.09 20.02
CA SER A 148 15.69 14.01 19.92
C SER A 148 16.97 13.30 19.45
N TYR A 149 16.88 12.02 19.12
CA TYR A 149 17.98 11.16 18.76
C TYR A 149 18.02 11.00 17.24
N ASP A 150 19.15 11.40 16.65
CA ASP A 150 19.41 11.20 15.22
C ASP A 150 20.27 9.93 15.07
N PRO A 151 19.80 8.87 14.39
CA PRO A 151 20.52 7.61 14.30
C PRO A 151 21.83 7.76 13.54
N THR A 152 22.82 6.98 13.94
CA THR A 152 24.11 6.87 13.25
C THR A 152 23.96 6.13 11.92
N GLU A 153 24.92 6.32 11.01
CA GLU A 153 24.89 5.64 9.72
C GLU A 153 24.95 4.10 9.86
N ASP A 154 25.62 3.59 10.89
CA ASP A 154 25.70 2.15 11.13
C ASP A 154 24.36 1.59 11.62
N GLU A 155 23.63 2.32 12.47
CA GLU A 155 22.26 1.95 12.87
C GLU A 155 21.31 1.97 11.67
N ILE A 156 21.41 2.98 10.79
CA ILE A 156 20.65 3.05 9.55
C ILE A 156 20.95 1.85 8.64
N LYS A 157 22.22 1.45 8.48
CA LYS A 157 22.61 0.27 7.69
C LYS A 157 22.04 -1.01 8.28
N VAL A 158 22.06 -1.16 9.61
CA VAL A 158 21.46 -2.31 10.30
C VAL A 158 19.95 -2.34 10.06
N ALA A 159 19.26 -1.20 10.19
CA ALA A 159 17.83 -1.09 9.93
C ALA A 159 17.51 -1.47 8.47
N PHE A 160 18.24 -0.94 7.48
CA PHE A 160 18.00 -1.30 6.08
C PHE A 160 18.23 -2.77 5.77
N LYS A 161 19.28 -3.39 6.34
CA LYS A 161 19.50 -4.84 6.18
C LYS A 161 18.33 -5.65 6.73
N ARG A 162 17.76 -5.24 7.86
CA ARG A 162 16.59 -5.89 8.47
C ARG A 162 15.32 -5.70 7.63
N CYS A 163 15.03 -4.47 7.20
CA CYS A 163 13.80 -4.16 6.47
C CYS A 163 13.76 -4.73 5.04
N TYR A 164 14.91 -4.74 4.34
CA TYR A 164 14.97 -4.95 2.90
C TYR A 164 15.73 -6.23 2.48
N GLY A 165 16.41 -6.91 3.41
CA GLY A 165 17.22 -8.09 3.07
C GLY A 165 18.27 -7.74 2.02
N GLU A 166 18.39 -8.53 0.94
CA GLU A 166 19.36 -8.28 -0.15
C GLU A 166 19.22 -6.89 -0.81
N ASN A 167 18.03 -6.27 -0.76
CA ASN A 167 17.74 -4.98 -1.38
C ASN A 167 18.26 -3.77 -0.59
N TRP A 168 18.84 -3.99 0.60
CA TRP A 168 19.21 -2.90 1.53
C TRP A 168 20.16 -1.85 0.95
N LYS A 169 21.05 -2.22 0.04
CA LYS A 169 22.00 -1.28 -0.59
C LYS A 169 21.30 -0.26 -1.48
N ILE A 170 20.19 -0.66 -2.09
CA ILE A 170 19.38 0.20 -2.96
C ILE A 170 18.67 1.26 -2.09
N ALA A 171 18.04 0.83 -1.00
CA ALA A 171 17.49 1.77 -0.01
C ALA A 171 18.55 2.71 0.57
N LEU A 172 19.74 2.19 0.89
CA LEU A 172 20.85 3.01 1.40
C LEU A 172 21.27 4.09 0.39
N HIS A 173 21.32 3.77 -0.91
CA HIS A 173 21.67 4.75 -1.92
C HIS A 173 20.68 5.93 -1.93
N LYS A 174 19.37 5.64 -1.87
CA LYS A 174 18.35 6.70 -1.80
C LYS A 174 18.43 7.52 -0.52
N TYR A 175 18.72 6.87 0.61
CA TYR A 175 18.97 7.55 1.88
C TYR A 175 20.15 8.52 1.79
N GLN A 176 21.26 8.12 1.18
CA GLN A 176 22.45 8.97 1.03
C GLN A 176 22.16 10.20 0.17
N GLU A 177 21.35 10.06 -0.88
CA GLU A 177 20.88 11.19 -1.69
C GLU A 177 20.07 12.19 -0.84
N LEU A 178 19.11 11.69 -0.05
CA LEU A 178 18.26 12.52 0.82
C LEU A 178 19.04 13.14 1.98
N LYS A 179 20.07 12.45 2.48
CA LYS A 179 20.90 12.91 3.61
C LYS A 179 21.64 14.22 3.32
N ASN A 180 21.82 14.58 2.04
CA ASN A 180 22.36 15.88 1.64
C ASN A 180 21.50 17.07 2.09
N ASN A 181 20.20 16.86 2.31
CA ASN A 181 19.23 17.92 2.60
C ASN A 181 18.50 17.74 3.95
N TYR A 182 18.67 16.61 4.63
CA TYR A 182 17.87 16.24 5.81
C TYR A 182 18.72 15.63 6.95
N SER A 183 18.18 15.62 8.18
CA SER A 183 18.76 14.81 9.28
C SER A 183 18.72 13.31 8.94
N SER A 184 19.44 12.48 9.69
CA SER A 184 19.51 11.04 9.40
C SER A 184 18.14 10.40 9.58
N GLN A 185 17.43 10.76 10.65
CA GLN A 185 16.07 10.29 10.89
C GLN A 185 15.10 10.69 9.76
N ILE A 186 15.09 11.97 9.36
CA ILE A 186 14.17 12.44 8.31
C ILE A 186 14.51 11.80 6.95
N ALA A 187 15.80 11.67 6.62
CA ALA A 187 16.22 10.98 5.39
C ALA A 187 15.81 9.50 5.41
N PHE A 188 15.91 8.83 6.55
CA PHE A 188 15.47 7.45 6.73
C PHE A 188 13.96 7.29 6.55
N ASP A 189 13.15 8.10 7.24
CA ASP A 189 11.68 8.05 7.15
C ASP A 189 11.17 8.34 5.72
N LYS A 190 11.77 9.32 5.05
CA LYS A 190 11.49 9.61 3.63
C LYS A 190 11.88 8.44 2.73
N THR A 191 13.02 7.81 2.98
CA THR A 191 13.44 6.62 2.22
C THR A 191 12.45 5.47 2.41
N GLN A 192 12.03 5.20 3.64
CA GLN A 192 11.03 4.16 3.95
C GLN A 192 9.71 4.42 3.24
N THR A 193 9.18 5.66 3.34
CA THR A 193 7.95 6.08 2.66
C THR A 193 8.04 5.86 1.14
N LEU A 194 9.15 6.26 0.53
CA LEU A 194 9.37 6.11 -0.91
C LEU A 194 9.53 4.65 -1.33
N CYS A 195 10.41 3.89 -0.67
CA CYS A 195 10.71 2.51 -1.05
C CYS A 195 9.53 1.54 -0.80
N VAL A 196 8.73 1.77 0.24
CA VAL A 196 7.64 0.85 0.63
C VAL A 196 6.30 1.20 -0.02
N TYR A 197 5.95 2.49 -0.12
CA TYR A 197 4.62 2.93 -0.56
C TYR A 197 4.64 3.77 -1.83
N GLY A 198 5.46 4.82 -1.89
CA GLY A 198 5.50 5.73 -3.03
C GLY A 198 5.86 5.02 -4.34
N ASN A 199 7.01 4.33 -4.36
CA ASN A 199 7.49 3.62 -5.55
C ASN A 199 6.56 2.49 -5.98
N ALA A 200 6.00 1.77 -5.00
CA ALA A 200 5.06 0.69 -5.25
C ALA A 200 3.73 1.18 -5.84
N THR A 201 3.22 2.32 -5.38
CA THR A 201 2.03 2.98 -5.90
C THR A 201 2.23 3.38 -7.35
N ILE A 202 3.38 3.98 -7.66
CA ILE A 202 3.69 4.52 -8.98
C ILE A 202 3.96 3.41 -9.98
N SER A 203 4.68 2.37 -9.56
CA SER A 203 4.92 1.19 -10.39
C SER A 203 3.61 0.50 -10.80
N LEU A 204 2.68 0.32 -9.85
CA LEU A 204 1.37 -0.25 -10.16
C LEU A 204 0.54 0.68 -11.05
N THR A 205 0.58 1.99 -10.80
CA THR A 205 -0.05 3.00 -11.66
C THR A 205 0.44 2.87 -13.10
N GLN A 206 1.75 2.82 -13.33
CA GLN A 206 2.34 2.66 -14.67
C GLN A 206 1.92 1.35 -15.35
N MET A 207 1.92 0.23 -14.61
CA MET A 207 1.49 -1.06 -15.15
C MET A 207 0.03 -1.04 -15.61
N LEU A 208 -0.84 -0.44 -14.80
CA LEU A 208 -2.27 -0.34 -15.09
C LEU A 208 -2.54 0.55 -16.30
N ILE A 209 -1.89 1.72 -16.38
CA ILE A 209 -2.01 2.63 -17.52
C ILE A 209 -1.54 1.93 -18.81
N ALA A 210 -0.39 1.25 -18.76
CA ALA A 210 0.14 0.51 -19.91
C ALA A 210 -0.79 -0.62 -20.37
N ALA A 211 -1.61 -1.18 -19.47
CA ALA A 211 -2.64 -2.16 -19.76
C ALA A 211 -3.99 -1.56 -20.23
N GLY A 212 -4.11 -0.22 -20.26
CA GLY A 212 -5.32 0.49 -20.70
C GLY A 212 -6.34 0.75 -19.59
N ASN A 213 -6.01 0.49 -18.32
CA ASN A 213 -6.88 0.78 -17.19
C ASN A 213 -6.91 2.28 -16.87
N LYS A 214 -8.07 2.78 -16.44
CA LYS A 214 -8.21 4.15 -15.93
C LYS A 214 -7.72 4.22 -14.49
N VAL A 215 -6.75 5.08 -14.22
CA VAL A 215 -6.14 5.23 -12.89
C VAL A 215 -6.20 6.68 -12.42
N TRP A 216 -6.67 6.91 -11.20
CA TRP A 216 -6.57 8.19 -10.51
C TRP A 216 -5.56 8.05 -9.37
N SER A 217 -4.52 8.89 -9.38
CA SER A 217 -3.51 8.90 -8.32
C SER A 217 -3.72 10.04 -7.33
N TYR A 218 -3.55 9.77 -6.04
CA TYR A 218 -3.53 10.80 -5.00
C TYR A 218 -2.33 10.65 -4.05
N ARG A 219 -2.02 11.73 -3.34
CA ARG A 219 -1.20 11.72 -2.13
C ARG A 219 -1.90 12.50 -1.03
N TRP A 220 -2.02 11.88 0.14
CA TRP A 220 -2.52 12.57 1.33
C TRP A 220 -1.39 13.39 1.95
N ASP A 221 -1.61 14.70 2.02
CA ASP A 221 -0.63 15.70 2.47
C ASP A 221 -1.06 16.40 3.76
N TYR A 222 -2.35 16.35 4.11
CA TYR A 222 -2.89 17.00 5.31
C TYR A 222 -2.30 16.40 6.59
N GLY A 223 -1.62 17.26 7.36
CA GLY A 223 -0.92 16.86 8.57
C GLY A 223 -1.77 16.78 9.84
N GLY A 224 -2.97 17.34 9.82
CA GLY A 224 -3.80 17.50 11.02
C GLY A 224 -3.07 18.18 12.18
N GLU A 225 -3.51 17.92 13.41
CA GLU A 225 -2.91 18.48 14.63
C GLU A 225 -1.45 18.05 14.85
N ILE A 226 -1.07 16.86 14.34
CA ILE A 226 0.29 16.31 14.44
C ILE A 226 1.24 17.00 13.46
N GLY A 227 0.71 17.69 12.45
CA GLY A 227 1.50 18.35 11.40
C GLY A 227 2.17 17.39 10.43
N ARG A 228 1.70 16.13 10.35
CA ARG A 228 2.25 15.08 9.48
C ARG A 228 1.17 14.16 8.92
N ALA A 229 1.22 13.90 7.63
CA ALA A 229 0.31 13.00 6.95
C ALA A 229 0.79 11.54 7.13
N GLN A 230 0.57 11.01 8.34
CA GLN A 230 1.04 9.70 8.77
C GLN A 230 0.24 8.56 8.13
N HIS A 231 0.77 7.33 8.17
CA HIS A 231 0.05 6.13 7.72
C HIS A 231 -1.36 6.05 8.31
N SER A 232 -2.34 5.77 7.46
CA SER A 232 -3.77 5.63 7.83
C SER A 232 -4.46 6.91 8.31
N SER A 233 -3.78 8.06 8.36
CA SER A 233 -4.37 9.32 8.86
C SER A 233 -5.49 9.88 7.97
N GLU A 234 -5.63 9.40 6.73
CA GLU A 234 -6.68 9.79 5.79
C GLU A 234 -8.01 9.05 6.02
N ILE A 235 -7.98 7.88 6.68
CA ILE A 235 -9.15 7.00 6.85
C ILE A 235 -10.35 7.73 7.48
N PRO A 236 -10.21 8.50 8.58
CA PRO A 236 -11.34 9.18 9.19
C PRO A 236 -12.05 10.15 8.24
N TYR A 237 -11.33 10.77 7.31
CA TYR A 237 -11.88 11.74 6.36
C TYR A 237 -12.71 11.04 5.27
N ILE A 238 -12.31 9.83 4.87
CA ILE A 238 -13.03 9.01 3.88
C ILE A 238 -14.37 8.51 4.43
N PHE A 239 -14.39 7.99 5.66
CA PHE A 239 -15.60 7.40 6.25
C PHE A 239 -16.56 8.43 6.86
N GLY A 240 -16.23 9.71 6.80
CA GLY A 240 -16.96 10.77 7.45
C GLY A 240 -16.45 10.94 8.89
N TYR A 241 -15.75 12.05 9.13
CA TYR A 241 -15.23 12.40 10.43
C TYR A 241 -16.41 12.66 11.38
N ILE A 242 -16.60 11.78 12.36
CA ILE A 242 -17.70 11.92 13.32
C ILE A 242 -17.33 13.02 14.32
N LYS A 243 -18.17 14.04 14.39
CA LYS A 243 -18.09 15.11 15.38
C LYS A 243 -18.20 14.51 16.78
N ASP A 244 -17.10 14.48 17.51
CA ASP A 244 -17.16 14.18 18.94
C ASP A 244 -17.69 15.42 19.67
N ASN A 245 -18.66 15.24 20.58
CA ASN A 245 -19.31 16.37 21.27
C ASN A 245 -18.32 17.20 22.11
N ASP A 246 -17.16 16.61 22.46
CA ASP A 246 -16.10 17.24 23.23
C ASP A 246 -14.98 17.89 22.36
N ARG A 247 -15.00 17.71 21.03
CA ARG A 247 -14.02 18.35 20.13
C ARG A 247 -14.49 19.72 19.68
N LYS A 248 -13.57 20.71 19.76
CA LYS A 248 -13.81 22.06 19.24
C LYS A 248 -14.17 22.00 17.75
N TYR A 249 -15.09 22.88 17.33
CA TYR A 249 -15.43 23.06 15.93
C TYR A 249 -14.19 23.42 15.12
N ASP A 250 -13.92 22.64 14.07
CA ASP A 250 -12.87 22.90 13.10
C ASP A 250 -13.46 22.80 11.69
N GLU A 251 -13.67 23.96 11.06
CA GLU A 251 -14.25 24.11 9.73
C GLU A 251 -13.39 23.44 8.64
N VAL A 252 -12.07 23.38 8.84
CA VAL A 252 -11.14 22.74 7.90
C VAL A 252 -11.38 21.24 7.89
N ILE A 253 -11.46 20.61 9.07
CA ILE A 253 -11.70 19.16 9.20
C ILE A 253 -13.07 18.78 8.63
N GLU A 254 -14.13 19.54 8.93
CA GLU A 254 -15.47 19.25 8.41
C GLU A 254 -15.51 19.37 6.87
N THR A 255 -14.90 20.42 6.32
CA THR A 255 -14.84 20.64 4.85
C THR A 255 -14.03 19.55 4.16
N LEU A 256 -12.83 19.26 4.66
CA LEU A 256 -11.94 18.23 4.12
C LEU A 256 -12.57 16.84 4.19
N SER A 257 -13.21 16.49 5.31
CA SER A 257 -13.90 15.20 5.43
C SER A 257 -15.07 15.09 4.46
N LYS A 258 -15.84 16.17 4.27
CA LYS A 258 -16.94 16.18 3.30
C LYS A 258 -16.41 15.99 1.87
N GLN A 259 -15.39 16.76 1.47
CA GLN A 259 -14.78 16.63 0.15
C GLN A 259 -14.23 15.23 -0.09
N MET A 260 -13.52 14.67 0.90
CA MET A 260 -12.95 13.33 0.81
C MET A 260 -14.04 12.25 0.69
N ASN A 261 -15.06 12.30 1.54
CA ASN A 261 -16.18 11.36 1.51
C ASN A 261 -16.93 11.41 0.17
N GLU A 262 -17.31 12.60 -0.30
CA GLU A 262 -18.03 12.77 -1.57
C GLU A 262 -17.18 12.34 -2.78
N THR A 263 -15.86 12.54 -2.72
CA THR A 263 -14.91 12.10 -3.74
C THR A 263 -14.83 10.57 -3.83
N TRP A 264 -14.70 9.89 -2.68
CA TRP A 264 -14.69 8.42 -2.63
C TRP A 264 -16.04 7.85 -3.06
N MET A 265 -17.14 8.45 -2.61
CA MET A 265 -18.49 8.05 -3.01
C MET A 265 -18.72 8.22 -4.51
N SER A 266 -18.25 9.32 -5.12
CA SER A 266 -18.32 9.50 -6.57
C SER A 266 -17.59 8.39 -7.31
N PHE A 267 -16.39 8.01 -6.84
CA PHE A 267 -15.66 6.89 -7.44
C PHE A 267 -16.39 5.56 -7.29
N ILE A 268 -16.93 5.28 -6.11
CA ILE A 268 -17.67 4.04 -5.83
C ILE A 268 -18.88 3.91 -6.77
N CYS A 269 -19.67 4.98 -6.91
CA CYS A 269 -20.89 4.99 -7.72
C CYS A 269 -20.60 5.06 -9.22
N ASN A 270 -19.66 5.90 -9.64
CA ASN A 270 -19.51 6.32 -11.04
C ASN A 270 -18.24 5.80 -11.72
N GLY A 271 -17.27 5.30 -10.96
CA GLY A 271 -15.95 4.94 -11.48
C GLY A 271 -15.06 6.12 -11.81
N SER A 272 -15.36 7.31 -11.29
CA SER A 272 -14.57 8.53 -11.38
C SER A 272 -14.68 9.30 -10.06
N PRO A 273 -13.58 9.84 -9.49
CA PRO A 273 -13.63 10.64 -8.26
C PRO A 273 -14.19 12.05 -8.48
N GLU A 274 -14.38 12.47 -9.73
CA GLU A 274 -14.82 13.83 -10.08
C GLU A 274 -16.14 14.20 -9.40
N ASN A 275 -16.17 15.42 -8.85
CA ASN A 275 -17.34 16.04 -8.26
C ASN A 275 -17.15 17.57 -8.20
N LYS A 276 -18.21 18.31 -7.87
CA LYS A 276 -18.20 19.78 -7.87
C LYS A 276 -17.38 20.43 -6.75
N ASN A 277 -16.92 19.66 -5.76
CA ASN A 277 -16.28 20.18 -4.55
C ASN A 277 -14.75 20.04 -4.59
N ILE A 278 -14.18 19.50 -5.65
CA ILE A 278 -12.73 19.35 -5.86
C ILE A 278 -12.32 19.95 -7.21
N PRO A 279 -11.03 20.25 -7.43
CA PRO A 279 -10.51 20.55 -8.76
C PRO A 279 -10.76 19.39 -9.74
N ALA A 280 -10.71 19.68 -11.04
CA ALA A 280 -10.76 18.64 -12.06
C ALA A 280 -9.67 17.60 -11.81
N TRP A 281 -10.05 16.32 -11.88
CA TRP A 281 -9.16 15.20 -11.59
C TRP A 281 -9.20 14.19 -12.75
N PRO A 282 -8.46 14.48 -13.84
CA PRO A 282 -8.33 13.53 -14.94
C PRO A 282 -7.67 12.24 -14.47
N HIS A 283 -8.01 11.13 -15.11
CA HIS A 283 -7.28 9.88 -14.95
C HIS A 283 -5.93 9.97 -15.67
N CYS A 284 -4.95 9.25 -15.17
CA CYS A 284 -3.70 9.02 -15.87
C CYS A 284 -3.94 8.05 -17.03
N ASP A 285 -3.54 8.44 -18.24
CA ASP A 285 -3.61 7.63 -19.46
C ASP A 285 -2.30 7.63 -20.28
N ASP A 286 -1.32 8.45 -19.90
CA ASP A 286 0.05 8.44 -20.44
C ASP A 286 1.02 7.75 -19.45
N ALA A 287 1.84 6.83 -19.95
CA ALA A 287 2.80 6.09 -19.13
C ALA A 287 3.98 6.94 -18.60
N LYS A 288 4.17 8.15 -19.15
CA LYS A 288 5.25 9.09 -18.83
C LYS A 288 4.77 10.25 -17.97
N ILE A 289 3.58 10.79 -18.27
CA ILE A 289 3.00 11.94 -17.58
C ILE A 289 1.71 11.49 -16.90
N GLY A 290 1.64 11.65 -15.59
CA GLY A 290 0.45 11.35 -14.80
C GLY A 290 -0.06 12.57 -14.05
N TYR A 291 -1.21 12.44 -13.44
CA TYR A 291 -1.80 13.45 -12.57
C TYR A 291 -1.91 12.90 -11.15
N ARG A 292 -1.49 13.70 -10.17
CA ARG A 292 -1.63 13.38 -8.75
C ARG A 292 -2.47 14.45 -8.07
N MET A 293 -3.56 14.02 -7.45
CA MET A 293 -4.29 14.87 -6.52
C MET A 293 -3.57 14.90 -5.18
N HIS A 294 -3.08 16.06 -4.78
CA HIS A 294 -2.60 16.32 -3.44
C HIS A 294 -3.79 16.72 -2.58
N ILE A 295 -4.00 15.94 -1.52
CA ILE A 295 -5.13 16.11 -0.62
C ILE A 295 -4.60 16.72 0.67
N ASP A 296 -4.78 18.03 0.78
CA ASP A 296 -4.46 18.86 1.94
C ASP A 296 -5.71 19.68 2.33
N GLU A 297 -5.59 20.71 3.16
CA GLU A 297 -6.66 21.69 3.42
C GLU A 297 -7.29 22.20 2.12
N VAL A 298 -6.47 22.34 1.08
CA VAL A 298 -6.90 22.64 -0.29
C VAL A 298 -6.37 21.57 -1.24
N PHE A 299 -7.29 20.90 -1.92
CA PHE A 299 -6.99 19.94 -2.97
C PHE A 299 -6.30 20.65 -4.13
N HIS A 300 -5.20 20.10 -4.63
CA HIS A 300 -4.55 20.60 -5.84
C HIS A 300 -4.02 19.46 -6.70
N LEU A 301 -4.08 19.65 -8.02
CA LEU A 301 -3.58 18.69 -8.98
C LEU A 301 -2.13 19.03 -9.34
N GLU A 302 -1.24 18.04 -9.26
CA GLU A 302 0.13 18.11 -9.77
C GLU A 302 0.27 17.22 -11.01
N GLU A 303 0.84 17.75 -12.08
CA GLU A 303 1.35 16.93 -13.18
C GLU A 303 2.69 16.31 -12.76
N ILE A 304 2.78 14.98 -12.78
CA ILE A 304 3.96 14.24 -12.33
C ILE A 304 4.60 13.47 -13.48
N ASN A 305 5.93 13.47 -13.52
CA ASN A 305 6.67 12.57 -14.37
C ASN A 305 6.71 11.18 -13.72
N LEU A 306 5.96 10.22 -14.25
CA LEU A 306 5.94 8.85 -13.74
C LEU A 306 7.29 8.15 -13.94
N ASN A 307 8.12 8.62 -14.87
CA ASN A 307 9.48 8.11 -15.09
C ASN A 307 10.54 8.70 -14.15
N SER A 308 10.25 9.73 -13.35
CA SER A 308 11.25 10.31 -12.45
C SER A 308 11.35 9.62 -11.09
N TYR A 309 10.53 8.59 -10.85
CA TYR A 309 10.54 7.85 -9.58
C TYR A 309 11.66 6.82 -9.50
N TYR A 310 11.87 6.27 -8.30
CA TYR A 310 13.05 5.48 -7.97
C TYR A 310 13.00 4.06 -8.54
N HIS A 311 13.14 3.93 -9.86
CA HIS A 311 13.03 2.68 -10.64
C HIS A 311 14.02 1.59 -10.26
N GLU A 312 15.13 1.95 -9.63
CA GLU A 312 16.12 0.99 -9.17
C GLU A 312 15.58 0.11 -8.03
N PHE A 313 14.59 0.60 -7.28
CA PHE A 313 14.03 -0.17 -6.17
C PHE A 313 13.04 -1.23 -6.68
N PRO A 314 13.27 -2.52 -6.36
CA PRO A 314 12.41 -3.60 -6.82
C PRO A 314 11.01 -3.49 -6.20
N LEU A 315 10.01 -4.05 -6.88
CA LEU A 315 8.66 -4.15 -6.33
C LEU A 315 8.64 -4.98 -5.05
N GLN A 316 9.35 -6.10 -4.99
CA GLN A 316 9.42 -6.90 -3.77
C GLN A 316 10.33 -6.20 -2.75
N VAL A 317 9.74 -5.73 -1.65
CA VAL A 317 10.45 -4.96 -0.60
C VAL A 317 11.59 -5.77 0.03
N ILE A 318 11.29 -6.99 0.48
CA ILE A 318 12.24 -7.85 1.20
C ILE A 318 12.58 -9.10 0.40
N LYS A 319 13.88 -9.39 0.33
CA LYS A 319 14.43 -10.61 -0.27
C LYS A 319 15.42 -11.28 0.69
N LEU A 320 15.12 -12.51 1.07
CA LEU A 320 15.91 -13.37 2.00
C LEU A 320 16.33 -14.66 1.32
#